data_AF-A0A0R2GY34-F1
#
_entry.id   AF-A0A0R2GY34-F1
#
_cell.length_a   1.000
_cell.length_b   1.000
_cell.length_c   1.000
_cell.angle_alpha   90.00
_cell.angle_beta   90.00
_cell.angle_gamma   90.00
#
_symmetry.space_group_name_H-M   'P 1'
#
loop_
_entity.id
_entity.type
_entity.pdbx_description
1 polymer ?
#
loop_
_entity_poly.entity_id
_entity_poly.type
_entity_poly.pdbx_seq_one_letter_code
_entity_poly.pdbx_strand_id
1 'polypeptide(L)'
;MQFPVSILFGEFIDAGMYILSAFQPDDMLICLLSLLLGCLVLGFGVYLEVIADVVMLPGEAFVKAVNIKFHTEFGSTKMCFDTTMSVIAGLLSFVFTHKLQGVGAGTIIAALLVGYVARQIAKIESLKSVLLNESYLNELV
;
A
#
# COMPACT_ATOMS: atom_id res chain seq x y z
N MET A 1 0.26 -7.29 19.85
CA MET A 1 1.66 -7.33 19.35
C MET A 1 1.93 -6.29 18.25
N GLN A 2 1.20 -5.16 18.16
CA GLN A 2 1.43 -4.19 17.08
C GLN A 2 2.66 -3.30 17.30
N PHE A 3 2.93 -2.88 18.55
CA PHE A 3 4.05 -1.99 18.85
C PHE A 3 5.44 -2.52 18.41
N PRO A 4 5.84 -3.77 18.70
CA PRO A 4 7.16 -4.25 18.30
C PRO A 4 7.29 -4.40 16.78
N VAL A 5 6.21 -4.81 16.12
CA VAL A 5 6.19 -5.02 14.66
C VAL A 5 6.28 -3.70 13.93
N SER A 6 5.57 -2.66 14.39
CA SER A 6 5.68 -1.32 13.80
C SER A 6 7.09 -0.72 13.94
N ILE A 7 7.80 -1.01 15.04
CA ILE A 7 9.20 -0.58 15.21
C ILE A 7 10.10 -1.30 14.20
N LEU A 8 10.03 -2.64 14.14
CA LEU A 8 10.84 -3.42 13.19
C LEU A 8 10.57 -3.01 11.74
N PHE A 9 9.30 -2.81 11.39
CA PHE A 9 8.93 -2.37 10.04
C PHE A 9 9.44 -0.96 9.74
N GLY A 10 9.38 -0.05 10.72
CA GLY A 10 9.98 1.29 10.61
C GLY A 10 11.48 1.24 10.32
N GLU A 11 12.24 0.44 11.09
CA GLU A 11 13.68 0.25 10.87
C GLU A 11 13.98 -0.33 9.47
N PHE A 12 13.13 -1.22 8.95
CA PHE A 12 13.27 -1.74 7.58
C PHE A 12 13.04 -0.66 6.51
N ILE A 13 12.05 0.23 6.71
CA ILE A 13 11.82 1.36 5.81
C ILE A 13 13.03 2.30 5.84
N ASP A 14 13.51 2.67 7.04
CA ASP A 14 14.64 3.58 7.21
C ASP A 14 15.92 3.00 6.61
N ALA A 15 16.18 1.71 6.82
CA ALA A 15 17.29 1.01 6.16
C ALA A 15 17.14 1.00 4.63
N GLY A 16 15.92 0.80 4.12
CA GLY A 16 15.61 0.89 2.69
C GLY A 16 15.90 2.28 2.12
N MET A 17 15.47 3.32 2.82
CA MET A 17 15.78 4.71 2.46
C MET A 17 17.27 4.99 2.47
N TYR A 18 18.01 4.45 3.45
CA TYR A 18 19.47 4.59 3.51
C TYR A 18 20.15 3.89 2.33
N ILE A 19 19.75 2.66 2.00
CA ILE A 19 20.30 1.90 0.85
C ILE A 19 20.00 2.62 -0.47
N LEU A 20 18.80 3.18 -0.63
CA LEU A 20 18.40 3.91 -1.84
C LEU A 20 18.81 5.39 -1.84
N SER A 21 19.52 5.88 -0.80
CA SER A 21 19.87 7.31 -0.67
C SER A 21 20.71 7.84 -1.83
N ALA A 22 21.51 6.97 -2.47
CA ALA A 22 22.31 7.30 -3.66
C ALA A 22 21.48 7.36 -4.95
N PHE A 23 20.25 6.83 -4.95
CA PHE A 23 19.35 6.82 -6.10
C PHE A 23 18.48 8.08 -6.10
N GLN A 24 19.01 9.15 -6.69
CA GLN A 24 18.33 10.45 -6.83
C GLN A 24 18.12 10.75 -8.33
N PRO A 25 17.07 10.19 -8.95
CA PRO A 25 16.79 10.45 -10.35
C PRO A 25 16.35 11.91 -10.57
N ASP A 26 17.05 12.63 -11.44
CA ASP A 26 16.65 13.98 -11.88
C ASP A 26 15.73 13.94 -13.11
N ASP A 27 15.81 12.85 -13.88
CA ASP A 27 15.00 12.68 -15.08
C ASP A 27 13.58 12.22 -14.72
N MET A 28 12.58 12.97 -15.21
CA MET A 28 11.15 12.71 -14.96
C MET A 28 10.71 11.30 -15.39
N LEU A 29 11.29 10.76 -16.47
CA LEU A 29 10.99 9.41 -16.95
C LEU A 29 11.49 8.37 -15.94
N ILE A 30 12.71 8.53 -15.44
CA ILE A 30 13.30 7.61 -14.47
C ILE A 30 12.54 7.68 -13.13
N CYS A 31 12.14 8.87 -12.69
CA CYS A 31 11.26 9.06 -11.53
C CYS A 31 9.92 8.33 -11.68
N LEU A 32 9.31 8.41 -12.86
CA LEU A 32 8.04 7.74 -13.10
C LEU A 32 8.21 6.21 -13.13
N LEU A 33 9.25 5.70 -13.80
CA LEU A 33 9.51 4.27 -13.87
C LEU A 33 9.84 3.67 -12.49
N SER A 34 10.64 4.37 -11.68
CA SER A 34 10.96 3.92 -10.32
C SER A 34 9.73 3.95 -9.41
N LEU A 35 8.86 4.96 -9.55
CA LEU A 35 7.58 5.03 -8.85
C LEU A 35 6.68 3.84 -9.22
N LEU A 36 6.53 3.56 -10.52
CA LEU A 36 5.71 2.44 -11.00
C LEU A 36 6.24 1.11 -10.47
N LEU A 37 7.56 0.89 -10.55
CA LEU A 37 8.19 -0.32 -10.03
C LEU A 37 7.98 -0.44 -8.51
N GLY A 38 8.15 0.65 -7.76
CA GLY A 38 7.88 0.69 -6.33
C GLY A 38 6.42 0.35 -5.99
N CYS A 39 5.46 0.89 -6.75
CA CYS A 39 4.04 0.57 -6.58
C CYS A 39 3.75 -0.91 -6.86
N LEU A 40 4.42 -1.52 -7.83
CA LEU A 40 4.28 -2.94 -8.14
C LEU A 40 4.78 -3.82 -6.99
N VAL A 41 6.00 -3.55 -6.51
CA VAL A 41 6.62 -4.28 -5.39
C VAL A 41 5.79 -4.12 -4.12
N LEU A 42 5.37 -2.90 -3.79
CA LEU A 42 4.57 -2.61 -2.61
C LEU A 42 3.17 -3.25 -2.70
N GLY A 43 2.50 -3.15 -3.84
CA GLY A 43 1.19 -3.77 -4.06
C GLY A 43 1.24 -5.29 -3.96
N PHE A 44 2.32 -5.91 -4.43
CA PHE A 44 2.56 -7.35 -4.25
C PHE A 44 2.84 -7.72 -2.79
N GLY A 45 3.68 -6.96 -2.09
CA GLY A 45 3.98 -7.17 -0.67
C GLY A 45 2.73 -7.08 0.21
N VAL A 46 1.90 -6.04 0.01
CA VAL A 46 0.63 -5.87 0.72
C VAL A 46 -0.33 -7.01 0.41
N TYR A 47 -0.39 -7.49 -0.84
CA TYR A 47 -1.22 -8.65 -1.17
C TYR A 47 -0.77 -9.90 -0.39
N LEU A 48 0.53 -10.19 -0.34
CA LEU A 48 1.08 -11.31 0.41
C LEU A 48 0.79 -11.20 1.91
N GLU A 49 0.97 -10.00 2.48
CA GLU A 49 0.67 -9.71 3.88
C GLU A 49 -0.79 -10.06 4.23
N VAL A 50 -1.72 -9.71 3.34
CA VAL A 50 -3.16 -9.92 3.55
C VAL A 50 -3.55 -11.38 3.47
N ILE A 51 -3.05 -12.12 2.47
CA ILE A 51 -3.40 -13.53 2.29
C ILE A 51 -2.71 -14.46 3.29
N ALA A 52 -1.52 -14.10 3.77
CA ALA A 52 -0.78 -14.89 4.74
C ALA A 52 -1.31 -14.68 6.16
N ASP A 53 -2.27 -13.77 6.35
CA ASP A 53 -2.81 -13.31 7.64
C ASP A 53 -1.71 -13.06 8.68
N VAL A 54 -0.58 -12.55 8.20
CA VAL A 54 0.53 -12.15 9.07
C VAL A 54 0.16 -10.86 9.80
N VAL A 55 0.99 -10.43 10.74
CA VAL A 55 0.73 -9.19 11.49
C VAL A 55 0.68 -8.02 10.51
N MET A 56 -0.53 -7.51 10.29
CA MET A 56 -0.76 -6.41 9.37
C MET A 56 -0.40 -5.07 10.00
N LEU A 57 0.07 -4.13 9.18
CA LEU A 57 0.22 -2.75 9.61
C LEU A 57 -1.13 -2.13 10.00
N PRO A 58 -1.17 -1.16 10.93
CA PRO A 58 -2.43 -0.60 11.40
C PRO A 58 -3.34 -0.04 10.29
N GLY A 59 -2.78 0.55 9.23
CA GLY A 59 -3.56 1.05 8.09
C GLY A 59 -4.23 -0.07 7.30
N GLU A 60 -3.50 -1.15 7.07
CA GLU A 60 -3.86 -2.32 6.28
C GLU A 60 -4.85 -3.18 7.06
N ALA A 61 -4.64 -3.33 8.36
CA ALA A 61 -5.57 -3.93 9.30
C ALA A 61 -6.90 -3.15 9.36
N PHE A 62 -6.86 -1.81 9.34
CA PHE A 62 -8.06 -0.99 9.27
C PHE A 62 -8.84 -1.23 7.96
N VAL A 63 -8.14 -1.23 6.82
CA VAL A 63 -8.74 -1.55 5.51
C VAL A 63 -9.36 -2.96 5.52
N LYS A 64 -8.68 -3.96 6.09
CA LYS A 64 -9.21 -5.32 6.25
C LYS A 64 -10.47 -5.34 7.12
N ALA A 65 -10.49 -4.60 8.23
CA ALA A 65 -11.67 -4.51 9.09
C ALA A 65 -12.88 -3.85 8.39
N VAL A 66 -12.63 -2.79 7.60
CA VAL A 66 -13.66 -2.15 6.77
C VAL A 66 -14.19 -3.12 5.71
N ASN A 67 -13.32 -3.85 5.02
CA ASN A 67 -13.73 -4.89 4.08
C ASN A 67 -14.65 -5.92 4.75
N ILE A 68 -14.24 -6.50 5.89
CA ILE A 68 -15.05 -7.49 6.62
C ILE A 68 -16.42 -6.92 7.00
N LYS A 69 -16.51 -5.64 7.38
CA LYS A 69 -17.75 -5.00 7.80
C LYS A 69 -18.69 -4.65 6.64
N PHE A 70 -18.14 -4.21 5.51
CA PHE A 70 -18.91 -3.70 4.36
C PHE A 70 -18.95 -4.65 3.17
N HIS A 71 -18.29 -5.81 3.27
CA HIS A 71 -18.17 -6.84 2.22
C HIS A 71 -17.65 -6.28 0.89
N THR A 72 -16.61 -5.43 0.96
CA THR A 72 -16.01 -4.77 -0.21
C THR A 72 -14.69 -5.43 -0.61
N GLU A 73 -14.24 -5.31 -1.86
CA GLU A 73 -12.92 -5.85 -2.22
C GLU A 73 -11.78 -5.14 -1.46
N PHE A 74 -10.82 -5.90 -0.92
CA PHE A 74 -9.69 -5.35 -0.16
C PHE A 74 -8.93 -4.27 -0.93
N GLY A 75 -8.51 -4.55 -2.17
CA GLY A 75 -7.72 -3.59 -2.97
C GLY A 75 -8.49 -2.32 -3.33
N SER A 76 -9.81 -2.40 -3.57
CA SER A 76 -10.65 -1.22 -3.81
C SER A 76 -10.80 -0.37 -2.55
N THR A 77 -10.96 -1.02 -1.40
CA THR A 77 -11.06 -0.36 -0.08
C THR A 77 -9.74 0.31 0.28
N LYS A 78 -8.60 -0.35 0.02
CA LYS A 78 -7.24 0.20 0.17
C LYS A 78 -7.05 1.45 -0.66
N MET A 79 -7.41 1.39 -1.95
CA MET A 79 -7.29 2.53 -2.85
C MET A 79 -8.07 3.75 -2.34
N CYS A 80 -9.30 3.52 -1.87
CA CYS A 80 -10.11 4.59 -1.26
C CYS A 80 -9.42 5.15 -0.01
N PHE A 81 -8.95 4.29 0.88
CA PHE A 81 -8.25 4.70 2.11
C PHE A 81 -6.99 5.53 1.81
N ASP A 82 -6.08 5.02 0.98
CA ASP A 82 -4.82 5.69 0.62
C ASP A 82 -5.08 7.03 -0.09
N THR A 83 -6.12 7.09 -0.93
CA THR A 83 -6.54 8.32 -1.60
C THR A 83 -7.10 9.35 -0.60
N THR A 84 -7.97 8.93 0.32
CA THR A 84 -8.51 9.83 1.35
C THR A 84 -7.41 10.40 2.25
N MET A 85 -6.45 9.56 2.64
CA MET A 85 -5.28 9.99 3.41
C MET A 85 -4.44 11.02 2.64
N SER A 86 -4.20 10.77 1.34
CA SER A 86 -3.44 11.69 0.48
C SER A 86 -4.16 13.03 0.28
N VAL A 87 -5.48 13.01 0.12
CA VAL A 87 -6.30 14.24 0.01
C VAL A 87 -6.26 15.03 1.31
N ILE A 88 -6.43 14.38 2.46
CA ILE A 88 -6.36 15.02 3.77
C ILE A 88 -4.96 15.63 3.98
N ALA A 89 -3.90 14.90 3.66
CA ALA A 89 -2.53 15.40 3.76
C ALA A 89 -2.32 16.65 2.87
N GLY A 90 -2.84 16.63 1.64
CA GLY A 90 -2.77 17.78 0.73
C GLY A 90 -3.54 18.99 1.25
N LEU A 91 -4.75 18.78 1.78
CA LEU A 91 -5.58 19.85 2.37
C LEU A 91 -4.91 20.47 3.60
N LEU A 92 -4.40 19.64 4.52
CA LEU A 92 -3.70 20.12 5.71
C LEU A 92 -2.43 20.87 5.32
N SER A 93 -1.64 20.34 4.38
CA SER A 93 -0.44 21.00 3.87
C SER A 93 -0.76 22.39 3.32
N PHE A 94 -1.83 22.52 2.53
CA PHE A 94 -2.29 23.80 2.00
C PHE A 94 -2.76 24.76 3.09
N VAL A 95 -3.57 24.31 4.06
CA VAL A 95 -4.08 25.17 5.14
C VAL A 95 -2.96 25.72 6.01
N PHE A 96 -1.98 24.90 6.38
CA PHE A 96 -0.91 25.31 7.30
C PHE A 96 0.24 26.03 6.61
N THR A 97 0.64 25.59 5.42
CA THR A 97 1.85 26.13 4.75
C THR A 97 1.53 27.06 3.57
N HIS A 98 0.25 27.17 3.18
CA HIS A 98 -0.24 27.93 2.02
C HIS A 98 0.42 27.48 0.70
N LYS A 99 1.03 26.29 0.70
CA LYS A 99 1.68 25.61 -0.41
C LYS A 99 1.36 24.13 -0.32
N LEU A 100 1.44 23.43 -1.44
CA LEU A 100 1.32 21.98 -1.44
C LEU A 100 2.73 21.40 -1.23
N GLN A 101 3.09 21.13 0.02
CA GLN A 101 4.34 20.46 0.39
C GLN A 101 4.07 19.01 0.82
N GLY A 102 4.91 18.08 0.38
CA GLY A 102 4.84 16.66 0.75
C GLY A 102 3.85 15.80 -0.06
N VAL A 103 2.88 16.39 -0.73
CA VAL A 103 1.97 15.68 -1.66
C VAL A 103 2.21 16.18 -3.08
N GLY A 104 2.55 15.28 -4.00
CA GLY A 104 2.80 15.61 -5.41
C GLY A 104 2.04 14.69 -6.35
N ALA A 105 2.26 14.86 -7.66
CA ALA A 105 1.69 13.97 -8.67
C ALA A 105 2.09 12.50 -8.41
N GLY A 106 3.32 12.25 -7.98
CA GLY A 106 3.80 10.91 -7.61
C GLY A 106 3.01 10.28 -6.45
N THR A 107 2.67 11.07 -5.41
CA THR A 107 1.88 10.60 -4.27
C THR A 107 0.47 10.19 -4.71
N ILE A 108 -0.17 11.00 -5.56
CA ILE A 108 -1.51 10.71 -6.09
C ILE A 108 -1.47 9.44 -6.96
N ILE A 109 -0.46 9.32 -7.82
CA ILE A 109 -0.25 8.14 -8.65
C ILE A 109 -0.07 6.89 -7.78
N ALA A 110 0.76 6.96 -6.73
CA ALA A 110 0.98 5.84 -5.81
C ALA A 110 -0.29 5.44 -5.06
N ALA A 111 -1.04 6.41 -4.51
CA ALA A 111 -2.27 6.16 -3.76
C ALA A 111 -3.33 5.41 -4.59
N LEU A 112 -3.38 5.67 -5.90
CA LEU A 112 -4.28 4.97 -6.81
C LEU A 112 -3.71 3.62 -7.28
N LEU A 113 -2.43 3.58 -7.64
CA LEU A 113 -1.83 2.39 -8.25
C LEU A 113 -1.57 1.26 -7.25
N VAL A 114 -1.15 1.54 -6.01
CA VAL A 114 -0.83 0.49 -5.04
C VAL A 114 -2.05 -0.38 -4.75
N GLY A 115 -3.19 0.25 -4.45
CA GLY A 115 -4.46 -0.46 -4.24
C GLY A 115 -4.95 -1.18 -5.51
N TYR A 116 -4.76 -0.57 -6.68
CA TYR A 116 -5.10 -1.20 -7.97
C TYR A 116 -4.27 -2.46 -8.23
N VAL A 117 -2.95 -2.39 -8.03
CA VAL A 117 -2.04 -3.53 -8.22
C VAL A 117 -2.41 -4.66 -7.27
N ALA A 118 -2.59 -4.36 -5.98
CA ALA A 118 -3.01 -5.37 -5.00
C ALA A 118 -4.33 -6.05 -5.40
N ARG A 119 -5.30 -5.27 -5.90
CA ARG A 119 -6.57 -5.80 -6.43
C ARG A 119 -6.36 -6.71 -7.64
N GLN A 120 -5.50 -6.32 -8.59
CA GLN A 120 -5.26 -7.11 -9.78
C GLN A 120 -4.55 -8.42 -9.47
N ILE A 121 -3.58 -8.40 -8.54
CA ILE A 121 -2.90 -9.61 -8.08
C ILE A 121 -3.88 -10.57 -7.39
N ALA A 122 -4.82 -10.05 -6.59
CA ALA A 122 -5.85 -10.86 -5.93
C ALA A 122 -6.80 -11.60 -6.90
N LYS A 123 -6.94 -11.12 -8.14
CA LYS A 123 -7.75 -11.79 -9.17
C LYS A 123 -7.01 -12.91 -9.90
N ILE A 124 -5.70 -13.06 -9.68
CA ILE A 124 -4.91 -14.09 -10.36
C ILE A 124 -5.15 -15.44 -9.67
N GLU A 125 -6.06 -16.23 -10.23
CA GLU A 125 -6.47 -17.54 -9.68
C GLU A 125 -5.28 -18.52 -9.51
N SER A 126 -4.31 -18.48 -10.43
CA SER A 126 -3.07 -19.28 -10.35
C SER A 126 -2.25 -18.99 -9.09
N LEU A 127 -2.24 -17.74 -8.63
CA LEU A 127 -1.53 -17.35 -7.41
C LEU A 127 -2.33 -17.75 -6.17
N LYS A 128 -3.66 -17.68 -6.27
CA LYS A 128 -4.60 -18.05 -5.21
C LYS A 128 -4.48 -19.54 -4.85
N SER A 129 -4.40 -20.42 -5.85
CA SER A 129 -4.29 -21.87 -5.65
C SER A 129 -2.92 -22.33 -5.12
N VAL A 130 -1.85 -21.57 -5.41
CA VAL A 130 -0.50 -21.87 -4.92
C VAL A 130 -0.29 -21.40 -3.47
N LEU A 131 -0.92 -20.28 -3.08
CA LEU A 131 -0.66 -19.62 -1.80
C LEU A 131 -1.72 -19.86 -0.72
N LEU A 132 -2.97 -20.19 -1.07
CA LEU A 132 -4.03 -20.41 -0.09
C LEU A 132 -4.27 -21.90 0.17
N ASN A 133 -4.30 -22.27 1.45
CA ASN A 133 -4.84 -23.56 1.90
C ASN A 133 -6.38 -23.49 1.88
N GLU A 134 -7.07 -24.59 1.52
CA GLU A 134 -8.54 -24.65 1.26
C GLU A 134 -9.40 -24.01 2.36
N SER A 135 -8.91 -23.95 3.59
CA SER A 135 -9.59 -23.37 4.76
C SER A 135 -9.95 -21.89 4.61
N TYR A 136 -9.12 -21.09 3.92
CA TYR A 136 -9.36 -19.64 3.72
C TYR A 136 -10.34 -19.33 2.58
N LEU A 137 -10.58 -20.28 1.68
CA LEU A 137 -11.53 -20.08 0.56
C LEU A 137 -12.99 -20.12 1.03
N ASN A 138 -13.26 -20.76 2.18
CA ASN A 138 -14.61 -20.89 2.74
C ASN A 138 -15.05 -19.69 3.60
N GLU A 139 -14.15 -18.79 4.00
CA GLU A 139 -14.51 -17.55 4.75
C GLU A 139 -14.72 -16.33 3.84
N LEU A 140 -14.39 -16.44 2.55
CA LEU A 140 -14.47 -15.36 1.55
C LEU A 140 -15.65 -15.52 0.56
N VAL A 141 -16.53 -16.50 0.78
CA VAL A 141 -17.82 -16.71 0.11
C VAL A 141 -18.93 -16.59 1.14
#